data_AF-A0A1R3X2G1-F1
#
_entry.id   AF-A0A1R3X2G1-F1
#
_cell.length_a   1.000
_cell.length_b   1.000
_cell.length_c   1.000
_cell.angle_alpha   90.00
_cell.angle_beta   90.00
_cell.angle_gamma   90.00
#
_symmetry.space_group_name_H-M   'P 1'
#
loop_
_entity.id
_entity.type
_entity.pdbx_description
1 polymer ?
#
loop_
_entity_poly.entity_id
_entity_poly.type
_entity_poly.pdbx_seq_one_letter_code
_entity_poly.pdbx_strand_id
1 'polypeptide(L)'
;MSRPAGRARPRERPCPRLRALLFVPLLAALALWSGAPAGLRAEEEPAIRQPVPRTPGRTRAASSANVAETMPRGDAMPAPARGGAAAWHDLPLSHAAPAVLSHQARCRQTLHNGAASRGAEEVASASVQLLEKQYCLMQAQAIREAREVRIGLPALSERDIARRCDDLTRALMPQIETLAGQAPDSVIADLAASLHGSARPFDQVHAIGRSCLGLGYERGDSRMALAAALIMVGAGQAGYGEVPSHHLRMGLGTPAGAAAAAAWMNMALAALERGNPPVLGQETRIAALRAATNEWPGAAPGRQRAPPDPGRR
;
A
#
# COMPACT_ATOMS: atom_id res chain seq x y z
N MET A 1 78.96 18.90 17.30
CA MET A 1 77.94 17.83 17.30
C MET A 1 76.56 18.50 17.17
N SER A 2 75.82 18.07 16.15
CA SER A 2 74.37 18.18 15.90
C SER A 2 73.68 19.56 15.84
N ARG A 3 73.40 19.96 14.59
CA ARG A 3 72.44 21.02 14.17
C ARG A 3 70.98 20.53 14.27
N PRO A 4 69.99 21.43 14.50
CA PRO A 4 68.57 21.08 14.50
C PRO A 4 67.95 21.04 13.09
N ALA A 5 67.00 20.12 12.92
CA ALA A 5 66.28 19.83 11.69
C ALA A 5 65.24 20.90 11.33
N GLY A 6 65.12 21.16 10.02
CA GLY A 6 64.32 22.23 9.42
C GLY A 6 62.82 21.94 9.33
N ARG A 7 62.05 23.03 9.42
CA ARG A 7 60.62 23.11 9.10
C ARG A 7 60.40 22.96 7.58
N ALA A 8 59.59 21.99 7.19
CA ALA A 8 59.07 21.87 5.83
C ALA A 8 57.90 22.85 5.61
N ARG A 9 57.98 23.63 4.54
CA ARG A 9 56.90 24.52 4.06
C ARG A 9 55.83 23.72 3.30
N PRO A 10 54.54 24.11 3.36
CA PRO A 10 53.51 23.52 2.51
C PRO A 10 53.66 23.97 1.05
N ARG A 11 53.50 23.01 0.12
CA ARG A 11 53.48 23.23 -1.33
C ARG A 11 52.11 23.78 -1.74
N GLU A 12 52.10 25.01 -2.24
CA GLU A 12 50.98 25.65 -2.94
C GLU A 12 50.70 24.90 -4.26
N ARG A 13 49.43 24.59 -4.52
CA ARG A 13 48.97 24.09 -5.83
C ARG A 13 48.38 25.26 -6.64
N PRO A 14 48.73 25.42 -7.92
CA PRO A 14 48.24 26.52 -8.74
C PRO A 14 46.78 26.33 -9.19
N CYS A 15 45.98 27.39 -9.06
CA CYS A 15 44.69 27.57 -9.72
C CYS A 15 44.85 27.68 -11.25
N PRO A 16 44.04 26.99 -12.06
CA PRO A 16 43.86 27.36 -13.46
C PRO A 16 42.88 28.53 -13.57
N ARG A 17 43.40 29.68 -14.05
CA ARG A 17 42.61 30.83 -14.47
C ARG A 17 41.97 30.58 -15.84
N LEU A 18 40.68 30.95 -15.90
CA LEU A 18 39.97 31.64 -16.98
C LEU A 18 40.38 31.35 -18.43
N ARG A 19 39.44 30.76 -19.18
CA ARG A 19 39.15 31.22 -20.55
C ARG A 19 37.71 31.76 -20.57
N ALA A 20 37.62 33.08 -20.50
CA ALA A 20 36.43 33.83 -20.85
C ALA A 20 36.34 33.92 -22.37
N LEU A 21 35.23 33.49 -22.96
CA LEU A 21 34.75 34.00 -24.25
C LEU A 21 33.23 33.80 -24.32
N LEU A 22 32.56 34.90 -24.65
CA LEU A 22 31.18 35.07 -25.12
C LEU A 22 30.10 35.36 -24.07
N PHE A 23 29.78 36.65 -24.06
CA PHE A 23 28.79 37.38 -23.29
C PHE A 23 27.69 37.82 -24.27
N VAL A 24 26.43 37.48 -23.96
CA VAL A 24 25.17 38.23 -24.24
C VAL A 24 24.57 38.17 -25.66
N PRO A 25 23.22 38.28 -25.86
CA PRO A 25 22.04 38.04 -24.99
C PRO A 25 21.04 37.01 -25.59
N LEU A 26 20.08 36.50 -24.80
CA LEU A 26 18.70 36.32 -25.30
C LEU A 26 17.67 36.26 -24.16
N LEU A 27 17.24 37.45 -23.72
CA LEU A 27 15.87 37.66 -23.27
C LEU A 27 14.99 37.66 -24.52
N ALA A 28 14.30 36.55 -24.79
CA ALA A 28 13.03 36.45 -25.56
C ALA A 28 12.79 34.99 -25.97
N ALA A 29 12.07 34.23 -25.14
CA ALA A 29 11.36 33.03 -25.56
C ALA A 29 10.14 32.80 -24.65
N LEU A 30 9.36 33.86 -24.45
CA LEU A 30 7.93 33.78 -24.21
C LEU A 30 7.28 34.21 -25.53
N ALA A 31 6.31 33.42 -26.00
CA ALA A 31 5.66 33.46 -27.31
C ALA A 31 6.42 32.79 -28.46
N LEU A 32 6.09 31.51 -28.71
CA LEU A 32 5.84 30.90 -30.03
C LEU A 32 5.75 29.37 -29.85
N TRP A 33 4.67 28.92 -29.21
CA TRP A 33 4.16 27.56 -29.42
C TRP A 33 2.67 27.64 -29.74
N SER A 34 2.39 28.31 -30.85
CA SER A 34 1.10 28.33 -31.54
C SER A 34 1.19 27.34 -32.71
N GLY A 35 1.32 26.05 -32.40
CA GLY A 35 1.22 24.97 -33.37
C GLY A 35 -0.21 24.45 -33.40
N ALA A 36 -1.09 25.13 -34.13
CA ALA A 36 -2.40 24.61 -34.48
C ALA A 36 -2.24 23.46 -35.49
N PRO A 37 -2.80 22.26 -35.27
CA PRO A 37 -2.97 21.31 -36.36
C PRO A 37 -4.08 21.80 -37.28
N ALA A 38 -3.69 22.22 -38.49
CA ALA A 38 -4.61 22.34 -39.61
C ALA A 38 -4.95 20.94 -40.12
N GLY A 39 -6.25 20.64 -40.26
CA GLY A 39 -6.73 19.56 -41.12
C GLY A 39 -7.28 18.32 -40.44
N LEU A 40 -8.26 18.46 -39.54
CA LEU A 40 -9.25 17.40 -39.37
C LEU A 40 -10.34 17.62 -40.42
N ARG A 41 -10.41 16.70 -41.38
CA ARG A 41 -11.58 16.54 -42.24
C ARG A 41 -12.79 16.25 -41.35
N ALA A 42 -13.91 16.90 -41.68
CA ALA A 42 -15.21 16.56 -41.12
C ALA A 42 -15.49 15.08 -41.40
N GLU A 43 -15.45 14.27 -40.35
CA GLU A 43 -15.96 12.92 -40.38
C GLU A 43 -17.44 12.98 -40.01
N GLU A 44 -18.22 12.35 -40.87
CA GLU A 44 -19.68 12.35 -40.92
C GLU A 44 -20.29 11.88 -39.60
N GLU A 45 -21.16 12.71 -39.04
CA GLU A 45 -21.94 12.42 -37.83
C GLU A 45 -22.82 11.17 -38.07
N PRO A 46 -22.67 10.07 -37.31
CA PRO A 46 -23.53 8.92 -37.47
C PRO A 46 -24.94 9.28 -37.02
N ALA A 47 -25.86 9.29 -37.99
CA ALA A 47 -27.28 9.51 -37.81
C ALA A 47 -27.84 8.72 -36.60
N ILE A 48 -28.49 9.46 -35.70
CA ILE A 48 -29.28 8.91 -34.60
C ILE A 48 -30.37 8.00 -35.19
N ARG A 49 -30.19 6.68 -35.08
CA ARG A 49 -31.24 5.71 -35.38
C ARG A 49 -32.34 5.83 -34.34
N GLN A 50 -33.54 6.16 -34.79
CA GLN A 50 -34.74 6.14 -33.95
C GLN A 50 -35.03 4.70 -33.44
N PRO A 51 -35.54 4.55 -32.21
CA PRO A 51 -35.93 3.26 -31.67
C PRO A 51 -37.18 2.71 -32.38
N VAL A 52 -37.05 1.53 -32.97
CA VAL A 52 -38.16 0.77 -33.57
C VAL A 52 -39.00 0.14 -32.43
N PRO A 53 -40.35 0.24 -32.45
CA PRO A 53 -41.21 -0.41 -31.47
C PRO A 53 -41.16 -1.94 -31.62
N ARG A 54 -40.85 -2.65 -30.54
CA ARG A 54 -40.84 -4.11 -30.47
C ARG A 54 -42.23 -4.63 -30.09
N THR A 55 -42.80 -5.45 -30.95
CA THR A 55 -44.00 -6.27 -30.71
C THR A 55 -43.68 -7.40 -29.72
N PRO A 56 -44.55 -7.71 -28.74
CA PRO A 56 -44.29 -8.79 -27.78
C PRO A 56 -44.45 -10.17 -28.43
N GLY A 57 -43.33 -10.88 -28.54
CA GLY A 57 -43.23 -12.25 -29.03
C GLY A 57 -43.45 -13.29 -27.93
N ARG A 58 -44.29 -14.27 -28.26
CA ARG A 58 -44.78 -15.42 -27.50
C ARG A 58 -43.65 -16.26 -26.88
N THR A 59 -43.69 -16.50 -25.57
CA THR A 59 -42.84 -17.47 -24.87
C THR A 59 -43.22 -18.90 -25.25
N ARG A 60 -42.24 -19.71 -25.68
CA ARG A 60 -42.35 -21.16 -25.85
C ARG A 60 -41.48 -21.81 -24.78
N ALA A 61 -42.11 -22.53 -23.85
CA ALA A 61 -41.43 -23.36 -22.87
C ALA A 61 -40.77 -24.56 -23.57
N ALA A 62 -39.49 -24.78 -23.33
CA ALA A 62 -38.79 -26.01 -23.68
C ALA A 62 -38.52 -26.78 -22.39
N SER A 63 -39.13 -27.96 -22.31
CA SER A 63 -38.90 -28.98 -21.29
C SER A 63 -37.65 -29.78 -21.68
N SER A 64 -36.69 -29.91 -20.78
CA SER A 64 -35.55 -30.80 -20.95
C SER A 64 -35.67 -31.95 -19.96
N ALA A 65 -35.84 -33.15 -20.53
CA ALA A 65 -35.81 -34.43 -19.85
C ALA A 65 -34.35 -34.79 -19.47
N ASN A 66 -34.17 -35.27 -18.24
CA ASN A 66 -32.91 -35.84 -17.77
C ASN A 66 -32.81 -37.30 -18.23
N VAL A 67 -31.73 -37.64 -18.92
CA VAL A 67 -31.28 -39.03 -19.13
C VAL A 67 -30.18 -39.31 -18.11
N ALA A 68 -30.40 -40.29 -17.26
CA ALA A 68 -29.42 -40.77 -16.29
C ALA A 68 -28.55 -41.85 -16.95
N GLU A 69 -27.23 -41.63 -16.95
CA GLU A 69 -26.23 -42.62 -17.36
C GLU A 69 -25.48 -43.10 -16.11
N THR A 70 -25.42 -44.42 -15.96
CA THR A 70 -24.89 -45.14 -14.80
C THR A 70 -23.38 -45.34 -14.93
N MET A 71 -22.59 -44.78 -14.02
CA MET A 71 -21.16 -45.11 -13.87
C MET A 71 -20.89 -45.91 -12.57
N PRO A 72 -19.85 -46.76 -12.55
CA PRO A 72 -19.57 -47.68 -11.44
C PRO A 72 -18.87 -47.02 -10.25
N ARG A 73 -19.16 -47.57 -9.06
CA ARG A 73 -18.65 -47.19 -7.72
C ARG A 73 -17.12 -47.33 -7.62
N GLY A 74 -16.47 -46.24 -7.21
CA GLY A 74 -15.19 -46.24 -6.51
C GLY A 74 -15.38 -45.69 -5.09
N ASP A 75 -14.59 -46.19 -4.14
CA ASP A 75 -14.77 -46.06 -2.70
C ASP A 75 -14.86 -44.62 -2.17
N ALA A 76 -15.85 -44.37 -1.31
CA ALA A 76 -16.16 -43.07 -0.74
C ALA A 76 -15.34 -42.79 0.54
N MET A 77 -14.58 -41.70 0.53
CA MET A 77 -14.12 -41.00 1.74
C MET A 77 -15.32 -40.46 2.55
N PRO A 78 -15.22 -40.35 3.89
CA PRO A 78 -16.32 -39.86 4.71
C PRO A 78 -16.60 -38.37 4.45
N ALA A 79 -17.84 -38.09 4.04
CA ALA A 79 -18.35 -36.73 3.91
C ALA A 79 -18.51 -36.08 5.31
N PRO A 80 -18.23 -34.78 5.47
CA PRO A 80 -18.58 -34.07 6.69
C PRO A 80 -20.10 -34.00 6.84
N ALA A 81 -20.57 -34.32 8.05
CA ALA A 81 -21.98 -34.32 8.40
C ALA A 81 -22.62 -32.94 8.12
N ARG A 82 -23.70 -32.94 7.33
CA ARG A 82 -24.60 -31.79 7.22
C ARG A 82 -25.38 -31.68 8.52
N GLY A 83 -24.93 -30.80 9.42
CA GLY A 83 -25.71 -30.38 10.58
C GLY A 83 -26.95 -29.61 10.13
N GLY A 84 -28.13 -30.12 10.48
CA GLY A 84 -29.43 -29.56 10.11
C GLY A 84 -29.66 -28.17 10.68
N ALA A 85 -30.32 -27.33 9.89
CA ALA A 85 -30.73 -25.96 10.22
C ALA A 85 -31.92 -25.90 11.21
N ALA A 86 -32.01 -26.82 12.17
CA ALA A 86 -33.09 -26.90 13.14
C ALA A 86 -32.55 -27.13 14.55
N ALA A 87 -31.77 -26.17 15.06
CA ALA A 87 -31.36 -26.09 16.47
C ALA A 87 -30.88 -24.69 16.89
N TRP A 88 -31.33 -23.62 16.23
CA TRP A 88 -30.88 -22.25 16.53
C TRP A 88 -31.70 -21.54 17.62
N HIS A 89 -32.75 -22.18 18.15
CA HIS A 89 -33.66 -21.54 19.12
C HIS A 89 -33.50 -22.00 20.58
N ASP A 90 -32.67 -23.02 20.87
CA ASP A 90 -32.53 -23.59 22.22
C ASP A 90 -31.06 -23.83 22.64
N LEU A 91 -30.19 -22.86 22.36
CA LEU A 91 -28.87 -22.83 23.02
C LEU A 91 -28.92 -21.85 24.21
N PRO A 92 -28.67 -22.31 25.45
CA PRO A 92 -28.56 -21.40 26.58
C PRO A 92 -27.35 -20.48 26.35
N LEU A 93 -27.60 -19.18 26.29
CA LEU A 93 -26.56 -18.14 26.28
C LEU A 93 -25.89 -18.07 27.66
N SER A 94 -25.14 -19.10 28.00
CA SER A 94 -24.24 -19.10 29.13
C SER A 94 -23.03 -18.27 28.76
N HIS A 95 -23.00 -17.01 29.21
CA HIS A 95 -21.83 -16.12 29.32
C HIS A 95 -20.64 -16.50 28.43
N ALA A 96 -20.79 -16.29 27.12
CA ALA A 96 -19.65 -16.32 26.23
C ALA A 96 -18.69 -15.20 26.69
N ALA A 97 -17.46 -15.58 27.02
CA ALA A 97 -16.37 -14.62 27.14
C ALA A 97 -16.38 -13.72 25.88
N PRO A 98 -16.11 -12.41 25.99
CA PRO A 98 -16.18 -11.52 24.84
C PRO A 98 -15.30 -12.07 23.72
N ALA A 99 -15.92 -12.42 22.59
CA ALA A 99 -15.17 -12.84 21.41
C ALA A 99 -14.24 -11.68 21.02
N VAL A 100 -12.93 -11.93 20.96
CA VAL A 100 -11.97 -10.95 20.44
C VAL A 100 -12.35 -10.69 18.98
N LEU A 101 -12.97 -9.54 18.72
CA LEU A 101 -13.32 -9.12 17.36
C LEU A 101 -12.06 -9.11 16.49
N SER A 102 -12.15 -9.69 15.29
CA SER A 102 -11.09 -9.55 14.30
C SER A 102 -10.81 -8.06 14.07
N HIS A 103 -9.57 -7.69 13.74
CA HIS A 103 -9.22 -6.28 13.55
C HIS A 103 -10.07 -5.61 12.46
N GLN A 104 -10.43 -6.37 11.42
CA GLN A 104 -11.36 -5.94 10.39
C GLN A 104 -12.79 -5.69 10.93
N ALA A 105 -13.29 -6.54 11.84
CA ALA A 105 -14.57 -6.32 12.51
C ALA A 105 -14.52 -5.07 13.41
N ARG A 106 -13.41 -4.85 14.12
CA ARG A 106 -13.18 -3.65 14.91
C ARG A 106 -13.17 -2.39 14.04
N CYS A 107 -12.46 -2.41 12.90
CA CYS A 107 -12.47 -1.27 11.99
C CYS A 107 -13.84 -0.97 11.39
N ARG A 108 -14.63 -2.00 11.04
CA ARG A 108 -16.02 -1.79 10.63
C ARG A 108 -16.83 -1.11 11.74
N GLN A 109 -16.66 -1.54 12.98
CA GLN A 109 -17.34 -0.95 14.13
C GLN A 109 -16.93 0.51 14.36
N THR A 110 -15.63 0.81 14.38
CA THR A 110 -15.08 2.16 14.57
C THR A 110 -15.52 3.14 13.48
N LEU A 111 -15.67 2.66 12.24
CA LEU A 111 -16.16 3.49 11.14
C LEU A 111 -17.68 3.69 11.21
N HIS A 112 -18.44 2.68 11.65
CA HIS A 112 -19.90 2.75 11.74
C HIS A 112 -20.38 3.67 12.87
N ASN A 113 -19.75 3.60 14.04
CA ASN A 113 -20.20 4.35 15.22
C ASN A 113 -19.66 5.80 15.28
N GLY A 114 -18.82 6.21 14.33
CA GLY A 114 -17.84 7.26 14.62
C GLY A 114 -16.92 6.84 15.78
N ALA A 115 -16.09 7.72 16.32
CA ALA A 115 -15.14 7.38 17.41
C ALA A 115 -15.81 6.88 18.72
N ALA A 116 -17.14 6.75 18.75
CA ALA A 116 -17.92 6.24 19.86
C ALA A 116 -18.02 4.71 19.84
N SER A 117 -16.91 4.02 20.07
CA SER A 117 -16.97 2.61 20.45
C SER A 117 -15.87 2.28 21.46
N ARG A 118 -16.05 2.67 22.72
CA ARG A 118 -15.38 1.98 23.83
C ARG A 118 -16.36 1.70 24.96
N GLY A 119 -16.70 0.41 25.09
CA GLY A 119 -16.95 -0.22 26.38
C GLY A 119 -15.59 -0.57 27.01
N ALA A 120 -15.56 -0.56 28.34
CA ALA A 120 -14.37 -0.59 29.17
C ALA A 120 -13.43 -1.77 28.89
N GLU A 121 -12.27 -1.49 28.29
CA GLU A 121 -10.96 -2.00 28.68
C GLU A 121 -9.90 -1.22 27.87
N GLU A 122 -8.96 -0.62 28.60
CA GLU A 122 -7.83 0.20 28.13
C GLU A 122 -8.13 1.67 27.76
N VAL A 123 -7.77 2.56 28.68
CA VAL A 123 -7.62 4.01 28.45
C VAL A 123 -6.43 4.22 27.52
N ALA A 124 -6.55 3.83 26.25
CA ALA A 124 -5.58 4.25 25.25
C ALA A 124 -5.67 5.77 25.14
N SER A 125 -4.52 6.45 25.08
CA SER A 125 -4.46 7.91 24.96
C SER A 125 -5.27 8.39 23.74
N ALA A 126 -5.66 9.66 23.73
CA ALA A 126 -6.36 10.26 22.58
C ALA A 126 -5.61 9.98 21.27
N SER A 127 -4.27 10.00 21.31
CA SER A 127 -3.40 9.73 20.17
C SER A 127 -3.41 8.28 19.70
N VAL A 128 -3.45 7.29 20.60
CA VAL A 128 -3.56 5.88 20.19
C VAL A 128 -4.89 5.60 19.50
N GLN A 129 -6.00 6.14 20.04
CA GLN A 129 -7.32 6.02 19.41
C GLN A 129 -7.37 6.71 18.05
N LEU A 130 -6.73 7.88 17.94
CA LEU A 130 -6.65 8.63 16.70
C LEU A 130 -5.91 7.81 15.64
N LEU A 131 -4.76 7.20 15.99
CA LEU A 131 -4.00 6.32 15.09
C LEU A 131 -4.77 5.07 14.69
N GLU A 132 -5.57 4.47 15.58
CA GLU A 132 -6.42 3.32 15.24
C GLU A 132 -7.55 3.71 14.29
N LYS A 133 -8.25 4.83 14.55
CA LYS A 133 -9.26 5.37 13.63
C LYS A 133 -8.65 5.65 12.25
N GLN A 134 -7.48 6.26 12.28
CA GLN A 134 -6.68 6.52 11.10
C GLN A 134 -6.37 5.22 10.33
N TYR A 135 -5.90 4.18 10.99
CA TYR A 135 -5.69 2.88 10.34
C TYR A 135 -6.97 2.36 9.66
N CYS A 136 -8.11 2.41 10.34
CA CYS A 136 -9.38 1.92 9.78
C CYS A 136 -9.84 2.72 8.55
N LEU A 137 -9.66 4.04 8.55
CA LEU A 137 -9.95 4.88 7.38
C LEU A 137 -9.06 4.53 6.19
N MET A 138 -7.77 4.32 6.45
CA MET A 138 -6.79 3.91 5.44
C MET A 138 -7.15 2.53 4.85
N GLN A 139 -7.53 1.56 5.70
CA GLN A 139 -7.97 0.23 5.27
C GLN A 139 -9.19 0.34 4.33
N ALA A 140 -10.21 1.10 4.72
CA ALA A 140 -11.41 1.27 3.91
C ALA A 140 -11.11 1.94 2.56
N GLN A 141 -10.19 2.91 2.53
CA GLN A 141 -9.76 3.56 1.29
C GLN A 141 -8.99 2.60 0.38
N ALA A 142 -8.04 1.83 0.91
CA ALA A 142 -7.31 0.82 0.14
C ALA A 142 -8.24 -0.21 -0.53
N ILE A 143 -9.29 -0.64 0.18
CA ILE A 143 -10.32 -1.53 -0.35
C ILE A 143 -11.07 -0.88 -1.53
N ARG A 144 -11.48 0.40 -1.40
CA ARG A 144 -12.16 1.13 -2.49
C ARG A 144 -11.25 1.27 -3.71
N GLU A 145 -10.02 1.72 -3.50
CA GLU A 145 -9.05 1.92 -4.58
C GLU A 145 -8.73 0.61 -5.31
N ALA A 146 -8.60 -0.51 -4.60
CA ALA A 146 -8.38 -1.81 -5.23
C ALA A 146 -9.56 -2.23 -6.13
N ARG A 147 -10.80 -1.89 -5.75
CA ARG A 147 -11.97 -2.17 -6.59
C ARG A 147 -11.91 -1.36 -7.89
N GLU A 148 -11.58 -0.08 -7.81
CA GLU A 148 -11.40 0.80 -8.97
C GLU A 148 -10.28 0.31 -9.89
N VAL A 149 -9.11 -0.04 -9.32
CA VAL A 149 -7.97 -0.52 -10.10
C VAL A 149 -8.30 -1.83 -10.83
N ARG A 150 -8.97 -2.78 -10.18
CA ARG A 150 -9.34 -4.06 -10.82
C ARG A 150 -10.33 -3.90 -11.96
N ILE A 151 -11.25 -2.92 -11.90
CA ILE A 151 -12.13 -2.59 -13.04
C ILE A 151 -11.28 -2.21 -14.27
N GLY A 152 -10.15 -1.54 -14.06
CA GLY A 152 -9.19 -1.18 -15.10
C GLY A 152 -8.30 -2.33 -15.60
N LEU A 153 -8.41 -3.54 -15.03
CA LEU A 153 -7.58 -4.71 -15.38
C LEU A 153 -8.41 -5.88 -15.96
N PRO A 154 -9.23 -5.67 -17.01
CA PRO A 154 -10.16 -6.70 -17.51
C PRO A 154 -9.49 -7.96 -18.05
N ALA A 155 -8.19 -7.89 -18.38
CA ALA A 155 -7.39 -9.02 -18.83
C ALA A 155 -7.01 -10.01 -17.70
N LEU A 156 -7.26 -9.66 -16.43
CA LEU A 156 -6.95 -10.52 -15.28
C LEU A 156 -8.22 -10.93 -14.56
N SER A 157 -8.40 -12.24 -14.36
CA SER A 157 -9.50 -12.71 -13.50
C SER A 157 -9.20 -12.42 -12.03
N GLU A 158 -10.24 -12.35 -11.20
CA GLU A 158 -10.12 -12.25 -9.73
C GLU A 158 -9.21 -13.34 -9.15
N ARG A 159 -9.30 -14.56 -9.72
CA ARG A 159 -8.49 -15.69 -9.28
C ARG A 159 -7.02 -15.48 -9.62
N ASP A 160 -6.71 -14.86 -10.74
CA ASP A 160 -5.33 -14.59 -11.16
C ASP A 160 -4.73 -13.45 -10.33
N ILE A 161 -5.51 -12.41 -10.04
CA ILE A 161 -5.10 -11.33 -9.12
C ILE A 161 -4.79 -11.92 -7.74
N ALA A 162 -5.70 -12.70 -7.18
CA ALA A 162 -5.50 -13.35 -5.89
C ALA A 162 -4.23 -14.20 -5.84
N ARG A 163 -4.02 -15.06 -6.84
CA ARG A 163 -2.82 -15.90 -6.93
C ARG A 163 -1.54 -15.06 -6.97
N ARG A 164 -1.53 -13.98 -7.76
CA ARG A 164 -0.38 -13.07 -7.84
C ARG A 164 -0.11 -12.37 -6.52
N CYS A 165 -1.15 -12.02 -5.77
CA CYS A 165 -1.00 -11.44 -4.42
C CYS A 165 -0.46 -12.47 -3.42
N ASP A 166 -0.90 -13.73 -3.50
CA ASP A 166 -0.35 -14.82 -2.68
C ASP A 166 1.14 -15.06 -2.99
N ASP A 167 1.50 -15.07 -4.28
CA ASP A 167 2.88 -15.22 -4.74
C ASP A 167 3.77 -14.06 -4.26
N LEU A 168 3.31 -12.82 -4.41
CA LEU A 168 3.99 -11.62 -3.90
C LEU A 168 4.20 -11.73 -2.38
N THR A 169 3.16 -12.13 -1.64
CA THR A 169 3.23 -12.27 -0.19
C THR A 169 4.28 -13.29 0.20
N ARG A 170 4.29 -14.48 -0.43
CA ARG A 170 5.31 -15.51 -0.21
C ARG A 170 6.72 -15.00 -0.50
N ALA A 171 6.90 -14.28 -1.60
CA ALA A 171 8.21 -13.75 -2.00
C ALA A 171 8.77 -12.74 -0.99
N LEU A 172 7.89 -11.97 -0.33
CA LEU A 172 8.29 -10.94 0.64
C LEU A 172 8.28 -11.41 2.11
N MET A 173 7.94 -12.67 2.38
CA MET A 173 7.92 -13.21 3.75
C MET A 173 9.24 -12.99 4.51
N PRO A 174 10.43 -13.22 3.92
CA PRO A 174 11.68 -12.99 4.64
C PRO A 174 11.84 -11.55 5.12
N GLN A 175 11.48 -10.55 4.30
CA GLN A 175 11.53 -9.14 4.69
C GLN A 175 10.47 -8.80 5.74
N ILE A 176 9.27 -9.39 5.63
CA ILE A 176 8.18 -9.18 6.61
C ILE A 176 8.57 -9.69 8.00
N GLU A 177 9.23 -10.85 8.08
CA GLU A 177 9.63 -11.46 9.34
C GLU A 177 10.71 -10.65 10.08
N THR A 178 11.60 -9.97 9.35
CA THR A 178 12.67 -9.15 9.92
C THR A 178 12.32 -7.66 10.04
N LEU A 179 11.15 -7.24 9.57
CA LEU A 179 10.79 -5.83 9.38
C LEU A 179 10.95 -4.99 10.65
N ALA A 180 10.58 -5.54 11.81
CA ALA A 180 10.66 -4.84 13.09
C ALA A 180 12.10 -4.46 13.51
N GLY A 181 13.10 -5.15 12.97
CA GLY A 181 14.52 -4.90 13.22
C GLY A 181 15.22 -4.06 12.14
N GLN A 182 14.53 -3.64 11.09
CA GLN A 182 15.13 -2.97 9.94
C GLN A 182 14.76 -1.48 9.84
N ALA A 183 15.70 -0.68 9.38
CA ALA A 183 15.44 0.72 9.02
C ALA A 183 14.67 0.79 7.69
N PRO A 184 13.71 1.74 7.53
CA PRO A 184 12.94 1.88 6.29
C PRO A 184 13.82 1.99 5.04
N ASP A 185 14.86 2.83 5.06
CA ASP A 185 15.73 3.05 3.90
C ASP A 185 16.42 1.77 3.41
N SER A 186 16.83 0.89 4.33
CA SER A 186 17.44 -0.41 3.99
C SER A 186 16.42 -1.32 3.31
N VAL A 187 15.21 -1.43 3.87
CA VAL A 187 14.13 -2.25 3.30
C VAL A 187 13.74 -1.73 1.91
N ILE A 188 13.66 -0.42 1.74
CA ILE A 188 13.31 0.21 0.45
C ILE A 188 14.40 -0.06 -0.58
N ALA A 189 15.67 0.07 -0.22
CA ALA A 189 16.78 -0.21 -1.13
C ALA A 189 16.75 -1.67 -1.62
N ASP A 190 16.52 -2.63 -0.74
CA ASP A 190 16.43 -4.06 -1.08
C ASP A 190 15.25 -4.36 -2.01
N LEU A 191 14.09 -3.74 -1.74
CA LEU A 191 12.89 -3.89 -2.55
C LEU A 191 13.04 -3.23 -3.93
N ALA A 192 13.65 -2.04 -3.99
CA ALA A 192 13.93 -1.35 -5.25
C ALA A 192 14.90 -2.16 -6.12
N ALA A 193 15.95 -2.74 -5.53
CA ALA A 193 16.88 -3.63 -6.24
C ALA A 193 16.16 -4.87 -6.80
N SER A 194 15.27 -5.47 -6.01
CA SER A 194 14.45 -6.61 -6.45
C SER A 194 13.50 -6.26 -7.60
N LEU A 195 12.89 -5.07 -7.55
CA LEU A 195 12.02 -4.56 -8.62
C LEU A 195 12.78 -4.31 -9.92
N HIS A 196 13.96 -3.69 -9.86
CA HIS A 196 14.79 -3.45 -11.04
C HIS A 196 15.19 -4.75 -11.75
N GLY A 197 15.44 -5.83 -11.00
CA GLY A 197 15.73 -7.15 -11.58
C GLY A 197 14.54 -7.83 -12.28
N SER A 198 13.31 -7.39 -12.01
CA SER A 198 12.09 -8.06 -12.50
C SER A 198 11.65 -7.68 -13.92
N ALA A 199 12.28 -6.67 -14.53
CA ALA A 199 11.92 -6.08 -15.83
C ALA A 199 10.43 -5.70 -15.99
N ARG A 200 9.68 -5.52 -14.89
CA ARG A 200 8.27 -5.14 -14.92
C ARG A 200 8.09 -3.63 -15.05
N PRO A 201 7.13 -3.17 -15.86
CA PRO A 201 6.74 -1.76 -15.90
C PRO A 201 6.24 -1.26 -14.52
N PHE A 202 6.65 -0.05 -14.12
CA PHE A 202 6.31 0.53 -12.81
C PHE A 202 4.81 0.76 -12.61
N ASP A 203 4.09 1.12 -13.68
CA ASP A 203 2.62 1.27 -13.69
C ASP A 203 1.93 -0.06 -13.35
N GLN A 204 2.45 -1.18 -13.87
CA GLN A 204 1.95 -2.51 -13.54
C GLN A 204 2.22 -2.88 -12.09
N VAL A 205 3.39 -2.54 -11.55
CA VAL A 205 3.71 -2.74 -10.12
C VAL A 205 2.74 -1.97 -9.23
N HIS A 206 2.44 -0.72 -9.60
CA HIS A 206 1.49 0.12 -8.87
C HIS A 206 0.07 -0.48 -8.87
N ALA A 207 -0.43 -0.91 -10.03
CA ALA A 207 -1.75 -1.51 -10.15
C ALA A 207 -1.88 -2.83 -9.36
N ILE A 208 -0.85 -3.69 -9.42
CA ILE A 208 -0.82 -4.93 -8.65
C ILE A 208 -0.73 -4.64 -7.16
N GLY A 209 0.14 -3.72 -6.73
CA GLY A 209 0.30 -3.35 -5.33
C GLY A 209 -1.00 -2.81 -4.72
N ARG A 210 -1.71 -1.90 -5.40
CA ARG A 210 -3.01 -1.40 -4.93
C ARG A 210 -4.06 -2.51 -4.86
N SER A 211 -4.12 -3.37 -5.88
CA SER A 211 -5.05 -4.51 -5.90
C SER A 211 -4.79 -5.46 -4.73
N CYS A 212 -3.53 -5.82 -4.48
CA CYS A 212 -3.16 -6.73 -3.39
C CYS A 212 -3.34 -6.11 -2.01
N LEU A 213 -3.09 -4.80 -1.86
CA LEU A 213 -3.31 -4.10 -0.60
C LEU A 213 -4.78 -4.15 -0.20
N GLY A 214 -5.69 -3.79 -1.11
CA GLY A 214 -7.12 -3.86 -0.84
C GLY A 214 -7.59 -5.30 -0.64
N LEU A 215 -7.15 -6.25 -1.48
CA LEU A 215 -7.52 -7.66 -1.34
C LEU A 215 -7.09 -8.26 0.00
N GLY A 216 -5.87 -7.96 0.46
CA GLY A 216 -5.38 -8.38 1.77
C GLY A 216 -6.27 -7.85 2.89
N TYR A 217 -6.64 -6.58 2.83
CA TYR A 217 -7.56 -5.98 3.79
C TYR A 217 -8.99 -6.50 3.70
N GLU A 218 -9.51 -6.84 2.52
CA GLU A 218 -10.82 -7.47 2.35
C GLU A 218 -10.85 -8.88 2.96
N ARG A 219 -9.76 -9.63 2.84
CA ARG A 219 -9.63 -11.00 3.36
C ARG A 219 -9.20 -11.08 4.83
N GLY A 220 -8.80 -9.96 5.42
CA GLY A 220 -8.16 -9.96 6.74
C GLY A 220 -6.74 -10.54 6.72
N ASP A 221 -6.13 -10.68 5.55
CA ASP A 221 -4.74 -11.12 5.40
C ASP A 221 -3.80 -9.93 5.57
N SER A 222 -3.32 -9.77 6.81
CA SER A 222 -2.42 -8.67 7.17
C SER A 222 -1.04 -8.80 6.53
N ARG A 223 -0.58 -10.02 6.19
CA ARG A 223 0.71 -10.22 5.53
C ARG A 223 0.64 -9.80 4.07
N MET A 224 -0.45 -10.13 3.39
CA MET A 224 -0.69 -9.68 2.02
C MET A 224 -0.78 -8.16 1.92
N ALA A 225 -1.53 -7.53 2.82
CA ALA A 225 -1.61 -6.08 2.88
C ALA A 225 -0.23 -5.44 3.12
N LEU A 226 0.56 -5.99 4.05
CA LEU A 226 1.91 -5.52 4.34
C LEU A 226 2.87 -5.71 3.15
N ALA A 227 2.88 -6.89 2.52
CA ALA A 227 3.68 -7.18 1.33
C ALA A 227 3.38 -6.19 0.19
N ALA A 228 2.09 -5.95 -0.05
CA ALA A 228 1.63 -5.01 -1.06
C ALA A 228 2.05 -3.56 -0.77
N ALA A 229 2.04 -3.13 0.49
CA ALA A 229 2.54 -1.80 0.83
C ALA A 229 4.06 -1.69 0.68
N LEU A 230 4.82 -2.72 1.12
CA LEU A 230 6.27 -2.73 0.99
C LEU A 230 6.71 -2.60 -0.47
N ILE A 231 6.11 -3.37 -1.40
CA ILE A 231 6.47 -3.25 -2.82
C ILE A 231 6.15 -1.88 -3.39
N MET A 232 5.08 -1.22 -2.92
CA MET A 232 4.70 0.13 -3.34
C MET A 232 5.72 1.18 -2.88
N VAL A 233 6.21 1.06 -1.64
CA VAL A 233 7.30 1.93 -1.17
C VAL A 233 8.58 1.66 -1.95
N GLY A 234 8.92 0.39 -2.21
CA GLY A 234 10.06 0.02 -3.07
C GLY A 234 9.94 0.59 -4.49
N ALA A 235 8.72 0.75 -4.99
CA ALA A 235 8.41 1.40 -6.27
C ALA A 235 8.38 2.95 -6.19
N GLY A 236 8.87 3.54 -5.10
CA GLY A 236 8.96 4.99 -4.91
C GLY A 236 7.71 5.65 -4.35
N GLN A 237 6.65 4.91 -4.02
CA GLN A 237 5.43 5.47 -3.42
C GLN A 237 5.58 5.57 -1.90
N ALA A 238 6.46 6.45 -1.44
CA ALA A 238 6.86 6.56 -0.03
C ALA A 238 5.69 6.82 0.95
N GLY A 239 4.58 7.41 0.49
CA GLY A 239 3.36 7.57 1.29
C GLY A 239 2.77 6.25 1.78
N TYR A 240 2.99 5.13 1.06
CA TYR A 240 2.55 3.81 1.52
C TYR A 240 3.33 3.31 2.74
N GLY A 241 4.39 4.01 3.16
CA GLY A 241 5.10 3.77 4.41
C GLY A 241 4.24 3.91 5.67
N GLU A 242 3.07 4.51 5.57
CA GLU A 242 2.10 4.52 6.68
C GLU A 242 1.57 3.10 7.01
N VAL A 243 1.40 2.25 5.99
CA VAL A 243 0.91 0.88 6.19
C VAL A 243 1.88 0.05 7.05
N PRO A 244 3.18 -0.12 6.72
CA PRO A 244 4.10 -0.85 7.57
C PRO A 244 4.22 -0.21 8.96
N SER A 245 4.07 1.11 9.09
CA SER A 245 4.01 1.75 10.41
C SER A 245 2.86 1.20 11.28
N HIS A 246 1.63 1.20 10.76
CA HIS A 246 0.49 0.67 11.52
C HIS A 246 0.61 -0.82 11.81
N HIS A 247 1.09 -1.61 10.85
CA HIS A 247 1.29 -3.05 11.03
C HIS A 247 2.33 -3.35 12.13
N LEU A 248 3.45 -2.63 12.14
CA LEU A 248 4.48 -2.74 13.19
C LEU A 248 4.00 -2.20 14.54
N ARG A 249 3.14 -1.18 14.57
CA ARG A 249 2.53 -0.68 15.81
C ARG A 249 1.69 -1.74 16.50
N MET A 250 0.91 -2.46 15.70
CA MET A 250 -0.15 -3.36 16.17
C MET A 250 0.25 -4.83 16.14
N GLY A 251 1.43 -5.18 15.60
CA GLY A 251 1.86 -6.57 15.43
C GLY A 251 1.03 -7.35 14.41
N LEU A 252 0.55 -6.68 13.36
CA LEU A 252 -0.34 -7.28 12.36
C LEU A 252 0.46 -7.85 11.19
N GLY A 253 0.54 -9.17 11.11
CA GLY A 253 1.25 -9.87 10.03
C GLY A 253 2.78 -9.80 10.13
N THR A 254 3.33 -9.02 11.07
CA THR A 254 4.75 -8.85 11.38
C THR A 254 4.91 -8.76 12.90
N PRO A 255 6.08 -9.12 13.49
CA PRO A 255 6.39 -8.76 14.87
C PRO A 255 6.19 -7.26 15.11
N ALA A 256 5.69 -6.91 16.30
CA ALA A 256 5.54 -5.52 16.68
C ALA A 256 6.91 -4.85 16.90
N GLY A 257 7.01 -3.56 16.57
CA GLY A 257 8.26 -2.80 16.71
C GLY A 257 8.01 -1.31 16.74
N ALA A 258 7.91 -0.73 17.95
CA ALA A 258 7.54 0.68 18.11
C ALA A 258 8.51 1.67 17.44
N ALA A 259 9.82 1.44 17.58
CA ALA A 259 10.84 2.30 16.97
C ALA A 259 10.80 2.22 15.42
N ALA A 260 10.72 1.00 14.87
CA ALA A 260 10.61 0.81 13.44
C ALA A 260 9.30 1.43 12.90
N ALA A 261 8.19 1.25 13.61
CA ALA A 261 6.92 1.82 13.22
C ALA A 261 6.93 3.36 13.18
N ALA A 262 7.53 4.00 14.19
CA ALA A 262 7.72 5.45 14.20
C ALA A 262 8.62 5.92 13.03
N ALA A 263 9.70 5.19 12.74
CA ALA A 263 10.57 5.49 11.60
C ALA A 263 9.83 5.44 10.26
N TRP A 264 9.00 4.41 10.05
CA TRP A 264 8.15 4.27 8.86
C TRP A 264 7.13 5.41 8.73
N MET A 265 6.47 5.80 9.84
CA MET A 265 5.53 6.91 9.84
C MET A 265 6.21 8.24 9.50
N ASN A 266 7.32 8.54 10.17
CA ASN A 266 8.06 9.78 9.96
C ASN A 266 8.55 9.90 8.51
N MET A 267 9.03 8.80 7.93
CA MET A 267 9.43 8.76 6.52
C MET A 267 8.24 9.05 5.58
N ALA A 268 7.09 8.41 5.82
CA ALA A 268 5.88 8.61 5.00
C ALA A 268 5.39 10.07 5.09
N LEU A 269 5.32 10.64 6.30
CA LEU A 269 4.93 12.03 6.51
C LEU A 269 5.90 13.01 5.85
N ALA A 270 7.21 12.76 5.95
CA ALA A 270 8.23 13.60 5.32
C ALA A 270 8.17 13.55 3.79
N ALA A 271 7.77 12.42 3.19
CA ALA A 271 7.56 12.33 1.75
C ALA A 271 6.40 13.23 1.29
N LEU A 272 5.30 13.25 2.04
CA LEU A 272 4.15 14.12 1.76
C LEU A 272 4.53 15.60 1.85
N GLU A 273 5.33 16.00 2.84
CA GLU A 273 5.83 17.38 2.97
C GLU A 273 6.71 17.81 1.79
N ARG A 274 7.41 16.87 1.15
CA ARG A 274 8.20 17.12 -0.06
C ARG A 274 7.36 17.15 -1.34
N GLY A 275 6.03 17.13 -1.23
CA GLY A 275 5.12 17.22 -2.36
C GLY A 275 4.81 15.89 -3.04
N ASN A 276 5.11 14.75 -2.40
CA ASN A 276 4.62 13.46 -2.92
C ASN A 276 3.09 13.42 -2.81
N PRO A 277 2.40 12.80 -3.79
CA PRO A 277 0.95 12.73 -3.76
C PRO A 277 0.48 11.98 -2.50
N PRO A 278 -0.61 12.45 -1.86
CA PRO A 278 -1.25 11.71 -0.79
C PRO A 278 -1.73 10.36 -1.30
N VAL A 279 -1.39 9.29 -0.61
CA VAL A 279 -1.92 7.94 -0.87
C VAL A 279 -2.96 7.61 0.18
N LEU A 280 -4.02 6.88 -0.14
CA LEU A 280 -4.99 6.44 0.87
C LEU A 280 -5.77 7.59 1.56
N GLY A 281 -6.02 8.69 0.85
CA GLY A 281 -6.95 9.77 1.28
C GLY A 281 -6.42 10.73 2.35
N GLN A 282 -5.14 11.14 2.26
CA GLN A 282 -4.39 11.79 3.35
C GLN A 282 -4.55 13.30 3.52
N GLU A 283 -5.25 14.01 2.62
CA GLU A 283 -5.13 15.47 2.55
C GLU A 283 -5.49 16.20 3.85
N THR A 284 -6.50 15.75 4.59
CA THR A 284 -6.95 16.41 5.84
C THR A 284 -6.35 15.79 7.11
N ARG A 285 -5.49 14.78 6.98
CA ARG A 285 -5.14 13.85 8.08
C ARG A 285 -3.68 13.95 8.56
N ILE A 286 -2.79 14.54 7.76
CA ILE A 286 -1.35 14.62 8.05
C ILE A 286 -1.08 15.27 9.42
N ALA A 287 -1.78 16.36 9.75
CA ALA A 287 -1.63 17.04 11.04
C ALA A 287 -1.99 16.14 12.23
N ALA A 288 -3.07 15.36 12.09
CA ALA A 288 -3.52 14.40 13.11
C ALA A 288 -2.52 13.24 13.29
N LEU A 289 -1.97 12.71 12.19
CA LEU A 289 -0.93 11.68 12.25
C LEU A 289 0.35 12.20 12.91
N ARG A 290 0.77 13.42 12.57
CA ARG A 290 1.96 14.04 13.16
C ARG A 290 1.83 14.25 14.66
N ALA A 291 0.71 14.83 15.10
CA ALA A 291 0.44 15.02 16.53
C ALA A 291 0.50 13.69 17.28
N ALA A 292 -0.20 12.67 16.79
CA ALA A 292 -0.22 11.36 17.45
C ALA A 292 1.13 10.62 17.42
N THR A 293 1.93 10.83 16.37
CA THR A 293 3.27 10.23 16.25
C THR A 293 4.26 10.87 17.22
N ASN A 294 4.20 12.19 17.42
CA ASN A 294 5.06 12.90 18.36
C ASN A 294 4.80 12.49 19.83
N GLU A 295 3.58 12.08 20.14
CA GLU A 295 3.20 11.60 21.48
C GLU A 295 3.52 10.12 21.72
N TRP A 296 4.03 9.39 20.71
CA TRP A 296 4.31 7.96 20.82
C TRP A 296 5.60 7.69 21.61
N PRO A 297 5.55 6.91 22.72
CA PRO A 297 6.73 6.36 23.38
C PRO A 297 7.63 5.56 22.41
N GLY A 298 8.84 6.05 22.12
CA GLY A 298 9.78 5.44 21.17
C GLY A 298 9.91 6.18 19.83
N ALA A 299 9.12 7.24 19.60
CA ALA A 299 9.32 8.19 18.50
C ALA A 299 10.50 9.16 18.72
N ALA A 300 11.28 8.97 19.79
CA ALA A 300 12.52 9.71 19.97
C ALA A 300 13.32 9.60 18.67
N PRO A 301 13.78 10.73 18.08
CA PRO A 301 14.50 10.69 16.83
C PRO A 301 15.67 9.76 17.03
N GLY A 302 15.60 8.59 16.38
CA GLY A 302 16.71 7.66 16.34
C GLY A 302 17.89 8.49 15.88
N ARG A 303 18.90 8.65 16.74
CA ARG A 303 20.17 9.22 16.30
C ARG A 303 20.61 8.32 15.16
N GLN A 304 20.36 8.74 13.93
CA GLN A 304 20.98 8.13 12.77
C GLN A 304 22.47 8.19 13.08
N ARG A 305 23.04 7.01 13.32
CA ARG A 305 24.48 6.92 13.55
C ARG A 305 25.09 7.42 12.25
N ALA A 306 25.74 8.59 12.31
CA ALA A 306 26.40 9.15 11.15
C ALA A 306 27.29 8.05 10.53
N PRO A 307 27.32 7.93 9.20
CA PRO A 307 28.19 6.95 8.55
C PRO A 307 29.62 7.13 9.08
N PRO A 308 30.37 6.03 9.30
CA PRO A 308 31.72 6.12 9.84
C PRO A 308 32.56 7.05 8.96
N ASP A 309 33.20 8.04 9.59
CA ASP A 309 34.12 8.95 8.92
C ASP A 309 35.25 8.13 8.28
N PRO A 310 35.39 8.12 6.94
CA PRO A 310 36.44 7.37 6.27
C PRO A 310 37.85 7.90 6.58
N GLY A 311 37.98 9.02 7.30
CA GLY A 311 39.24 9.66 7.67
C GLY A 311 39.87 9.25 9.00
N ARG A 312 39.28 8.36 9.80
CA ARG A 312 39.92 7.85 11.04
C ARG A 312 40.22 6.35 10.95
N ARG A 313 41.46 6.04 10.58
CA ARG A 313 42.15 4.79 10.94
C ARG A 313 43.35 5.12 11.81
#